data_AF-A0A1D7W4K5-F1
#
_entry.id   AF-A0A1D7W4K5-F1
#
_cell.length_a   1.000
_cell.length_b   1.000
_cell.length_c   1.000
_cell.angle_alpha   90.00
_cell.angle_beta   90.00
_cell.angle_gamma   90.00
#
_symmetry.space_group_name_H-M   'P 1'
#
loop_
_entity.id
_entity.type
_entity.pdbx_description
1 polymer ?
#
loop_
_entity_poly.entity_id
_entity_poly.type
_entity_poly.pdbx_seq_one_letter_code
_entity_poly.pdbx_strand_id
1 'polypeptide(L)'
;MTKTRRRNAHPAIPVWLWIPAVLGIAFLLVPIIGLVARIDPGHLGEVILAPESRLAMGLSLLTALIAALCCVVIGFPLGYLLATRTFRGQRVVRTLILLPLVLPPVVSGLALLYTWGRTATLGSLLTDMGLGLAYTSAAVVFAQIFVALPFMVMSVETAVAARGHDFELAAAELGAAPNRVFFHITLPLLRQGIMTGAILCFARALGEFGATLTFAGSLSGVTRTMPLQIYLVRETDPQSAIALSLLLIVVALVIIVLAYRSPHAPRLRAPKPHEPQSTTRSVNETLPAGEPLPVDGLGPTTASAATIRLRASVPDRGLDIDLSIPGSSTTAMIGRNGAGKSSLFQLMTGAIPADSGSLHIGKDTIFDIADGSWPPVHSRGIVHLAQTPLLFPHLNVIDNVAFGLKAQGLTTTEARSRAQDMLTRLGVGHCSGRAPEAVSGGQAARIALARALVVDPKLLLLDEPLAALDVDVKVETRRVLAQALAGRSAVIITHDAADVTVLATTLVHIDSGSVATVAPVEQIGQRISDAGPDMPGHEFLTSFCATDAEGIMCITTQ
;
A
#
# COMPACT_ATOMS: atom_id res chain seq x y z
N MET A 1 32.29 -13.29 29.29
CA MET A 1 31.74 -11.94 29.04
C MET A 1 30.39 -12.10 28.35
N THR A 2 29.33 -11.82 29.09
CA THR A 2 27.92 -12.12 28.79
C THR A 2 27.34 -11.12 27.80
N LYS A 3 26.79 -11.61 26.68
CA LYS A 3 25.99 -10.83 25.72
C LYS A 3 24.72 -10.34 26.41
N THR A 4 24.71 -9.10 26.86
CA THR A 4 23.50 -8.39 27.29
C THR A 4 22.60 -8.16 26.07
N ARG A 5 21.54 -8.97 25.97
CA ARG A 5 20.36 -8.68 25.15
C ARG A 5 19.82 -7.31 25.57
N ARG A 6 20.08 -6.25 24.79
CA ARG A 6 19.38 -4.97 24.92
C ARG A 6 17.88 -5.23 24.75
N ARG A 7 17.13 -5.19 25.85
CA ARG A 7 15.67 -5.10 25.85
C ARG A 7 15.32 -3.75 25.23
N ASN A 8 14.64 -3.76 24.07
CA ASN A 8 13.95 -2.60 23.53
C ASN A 8 12.77 -2.27 24.47
N ALA A 9 13.03 -1.66 25.63
CA ALA A 9 12.00 -1.06 26.44
C ALA A 9 11.75 0.35 25.88
N HIS A 10 10.58 0.58 25.28
CA HIS A 10 10.15 1.93 24.99
C HIS A 10 10.07 2.70 26.33
N PRO A 11 10.88 3.75 26.53
CA PRO A 11 11.04 4.39 27.84
C PRO A 11 9.78 5.09 28.36
N ALA A 12 8.75 5.21 27.52
CA ALA A 12 7.52 5.97 27.81
C ALA A 12 6.34 5.13 28.32
N ILE A 13 6.45 3.79 28.44
CA ILE A 13 5.31 2.96 28.86
C ILE A 13 5.21 2.93 30.40
N PRO A 14 4.10 3.37 31.02
CA PRO A 14 3.94 3.34 32.47
C PRO A 14 3.99 1.91 33.03
N VAL A 15 4.79 1.68 34.09
CA VAL A 15 4.99 0.35 34.69
C VAL A 15 3.71 -0.23 35.29
N TRP A 16 2.78 0.61 35.75
CA TRP A 16 1.52 0.13 36.34
C TRP A 16 0.63 -0.65 35.35
N LEU A 17 0.81 -0.47 34.02
CA LEU A 17 0.10 -1.23 32.99
C LEU A 17 0.42 -2.74 33.03
N TRP A 18 1.54 -3.15 33.63
CA TRP A 18 1.86 -4.56 33.81
C TRP A 18 0.86 -5.30 34.70
N ILE A 19 0.28 -4.63 35.69
CA ILE A 19 -0.66 -5.26 36.63
C ILE A 19 -1.93 -5.75 35.90
N PRO A 20 -2.72 -4.89 35.22
CA PRO A 20 -3.89 -5.35 34.49
C PRO A 20 -3.53 -6.29 33.33
N ALA A 21 -2.35 -6.13 32.70
CA ALA A 21 -1.89 -7.04 31.65
C ALA A 21 -1.65 -8.46 32.16
N VAL A 22 -0.95 -8.62 33.29
CA VAL A 22 -0.71 -9.93 33.92
C VAL A 22 -2.02 -10.53 34.41
N LEU A 23 -2.91 -9.72 35.00
CA LEU A 23 -4.24 -10.18 35.42
C LEU A 23 -5.04 -10.71 34.22
N GLY A 24 -5.00 -10.01 33.09
CA GLY A 24 -5.64 -10.45 31.84
C GLY A 24 -5.06 -11.77 31.31
N ILE A 25 -3.74 -11.94 31.34
CA ILE A 25 -3.09 -13.20 30.96
C ILE A 25 -3.49 -14.34 31.90
N ALA A 26 -3.48 -14.09 33.21
CA ALA A 26 -3.89 -15.08 34.21
C ALA A 26 -5.35 -15.50 34.01
N PHE A 27 -6.26 -14.54 33.76
CA PHE A 27 -7.66 -14.82 33.49
C PHE A 27 -7.87 -15.76 32.30
N LEU A 28 -7.07 -15.63 31.24
CA LEU A 28 -7.13 -16.52 30.08
C LEU A 28 -6.50 -17.90 30.33
N LEU A 29 -5.42 -17.96 31.11
CA LEU A 29 -4.66 -19.20 31.32
C LEU A 29 -5.23 -20.10 32.42
N VAL A 30 -5.78 -19.54 33.49
CA VAL A 30 -6.27 -20.30 34.66
C VAL A 30 -7.34 -21.35 34.29
N PRO A 31 -8.35 -21.07 33.44
CA PRO A 31 -9.32 -22.09 33.01
C PRO A 31 -8.68 -23.26 32.25
N ILE A 32 -7.69 -22.98 31.41
CA ILE A 32 -6.94 -24.00 30.64
C ILE A 32 -6.12 -24.86 31.61
N ILE A 33 -5.45 -24.24 32.58
CA ILE A 33 -4.70 -24.96 33.63
C ILE A 33 -5.66 -25.85 34.45
N GLY A 34 -6.84 -25.34 34.79
CA GLY A 34 -7.87 -26.11 35.50
C GLY A 34 -8.37 -27.33 34.73
N LEU A 35 -8.48 -27.21 33.40
CA LEU A 35 -8.83 -28.33 32.52
C LEU A 35 -7.71 -29.40 32.49
N VAL A 36 -6.46 -28.97 32.33
CA VAL A 36 -5.28 -29.85 32.30
C VAL A 36 -5.08 -30.56 33.64
N ALA A 37 -5.33 -29.87 34.77
CA ALA A 37 -5.16 -30.43 36.10
C ALA A 37 -6.15 -31.56 36.45
N ARG A 38 -7.26 -31.67 35.72
CA ARG A 38 -8.30 -32.69 35.95
C ARG A 38 -8.17 -33.92 35.05
N ILE A 39 -7.11 -33.99 34.23
CA ILE A 39 -6.98 -35.03 33.23
C ILE A 39 -6.53 -36.36 33.84
N ASP A 40 -7.16 -37.45 33.43
CA ASP A 40 -6.69 -38.81 33.70
C ASP A 40 -5.80 -39.28 32.54
N PRO A 41 -4.47 -39.43 32.75
CA PRO A 41 -3.55 -39.86 31.69
C PRO A 41 -3.84 -41.25 31.14
N GLY A 42 -4.45 -42.14 31.94
CA GLY A 42 -4.74 -43.52 31.54
C GLY A 42 -5.84 -43.61 30.49
N HIS A 43 -6.84 -42.72 30.58
CA HIS A 43 -8.00 -42.72 29.69
C HIS A 43 -7.79 -41.84 28.43
N LEU A 44 -6.78 -40.98 28.44
CA LEU A 44 -6.51 -40.02 27.37
C LEU A 44 -6.22 -40.67 26.01
N GLY A 45 -5.40 -41.72 26.00
CA GLY A 45 -5.00 -42.41 24.77
C GLY A 45 -6.18 -43.07 24.07
N GLU A 46 -7.03 -43.75 24.83
CA GLU A 46 -8.21 -44.45 24.31
C GLU A 46 -9.21 -43.48 23.68
N VAL A 47 -9.50 -42.38 24.37
CA VAL A 47 -10.46 -41.36 23.92
C VAL A 47 -9.97 -40.61 22.68
N ILE A 48 -8.69 -40.26 22.61
CA ILE A 48 -8.10 -39.57 21.43
C ILE A 48 -8.04 -40.51 20.21
N LEU A 49 -7.72 -41.79 20.44
CA LEU A 49 -7.57 -42.76 19.36
C LEU A 49 -8.91 -43.35 18.90
N ALA A 50 -10.00 -43.10 19.63
CA ALA A 50 -11.33 -43.58 19.28
C ALA A 50 -11.74 -43.13 17.86
N PRO A 51 -12.40 -44.01 17.06
CA PRO A 51 -12.80 -43.69 15.70
C PRO A 51 -13.68 -42.44 15.59
N GLU A 52 -14.63 -42.27 16.51
CA GLU A 52 -15.51 -41.10 16.51
C GLU A 52 -14.76 -39.78 16.73
N SER A 53 -13.78 -39.77 17.65
CA SER A 53 -12.93 -38.60 17.93
C SER A 53 -12.12 -38.19 16.71
N ARG A 54 -11.55 -39.17 15.98
CA ARG A 54 -10.79 -38.91 14.75
C ARG A 54 -11.68 -38.40 13.63
N LEU A 55 -12.87 -38.97 13.47
CA LEU A 55 -13.84 -38.51 12.46
C LEU A 55 -14.32 -37.09 12.76
N ALA A 56 -14.69 -36.80 14.01
CA ALA A 56 -15.14 -35.48 14.43
C ALA A 56 -14.03 -34.41 14.28
N MET A 57 -12.80 -34.74 14.68
CA MET A 57 -11.63 -33.87 14.50
C MET A 57 -11.32 -33.62 13.02
N GLY A 58 -11.27 -34.69 12.21
CA GLY A 58 -11.01 -34.61 10.78
C GLY A 58 -12.06 -33.76 10.06
N LEU A 59 -13.33 -33.97 10.36
CA LEU A 59 -14.43 -33.17 9.84
C LEU A 59 -14.30 -31.71 10.27
N SER A 60 -14.04 -31.43 11.56
CA SER A 60 -13.85 -30.08 12.08
C SER A 60 -12.72 -29.32 11.37
N LEU A 61 -11.57 -29.96 11.18
CA LEU A 61 -10.43 -29.35 10.50
C LEU A 61 -10.72 -29.09 9.03
N LEU A 62 -11.34 -30.07 8.35
CA LEU A 62 -11.69 -29.95 6.94
C LEU A 62 -12.72 -28.84 6.71
N THR A 63 -13.83 -28.84 7.46
CA THR A 63 -14.88 -27.83 7.29
C THR A 63 -14.39 -26.44 7.67
N ALA A 64 -13.63 -26.30 8.76
CA ALA A 64 -13.05 -25.02 9.16
C ALA A 64 -12.03 -24.48 8.14
N LEU A 65 -11.21 -25.36 7.53
CA LEU A 65 -10.28 -24.96 6.47
C LEU A 65 -11.03 -24.50 5.22
N ILE A 66 -12.02 -25.27 4.75
CA ILE A 66 -12.85 -24.90 3.60
C ILE A 66 -13.57 -23.58 3.88
N ALA A 67 -14.18 -23.42 5.06
CA ALA A 67 -14.84 -22.19 5.45
C ALA A 67 -13.88 -21.00 5.47
N ALA A 68 -12.67 -21.15 6.02
CA ALA A 68 -11.65 -20.10 6.00
C ALA A 68 -11.22 -19.71 4.58
N LEU A 69 -11.03 -20.68 3.69
CA LEU A 69 -10.71 -20.43 2.27
C LEU A 69 -11.86 -19.71 1.55
N CYS A 70 -13.10 -20.13 1.76
CA CYS A 70 -14.27 -19.44 1.24
C CYS A 70 -14.38 -18.01 1.79
N CYS A 71 -14.10 -17.81 3.07
CA CYS A 71 -14.04 -16.49 3.69
C CYS A 71 -12.94 -15.61 3.07
N VAL A 72 -11.78 -16.16 2.69
CA VAL A 72 -10.77 -15.41 1.89
C VAL A 72 -11.36 -15.02 0.55
N VAL A 73 -11.89 -15.98 -0.22
CA VAL A 73 -12.40 -15.74 -1.59
C VAL A 73 -13.53 -14.70 -1.61
N ILE A 74 -14.43 -14.73 -0.63
CA ILE A 74 -15.61 -13.85 -0.58
C ILE A 74 -15.32 -12.58 0.23
N GLY A 75 -14.70 -12.73 1.40
CA GLY A 75 -14.49 -11.66 2.37
C GLY A 75 -13.36 -10.71 2.00
N PHE A 76 -12.32 -11.17 1.31
CA PHE A 76 -11.25 -10.25 0.86
C PHE A 76 -11.73 -9.23 -0.18
N PRO A 77 -12.38 -9.61 -1.29
CA PRO A 77 -12.93 -8.64 -2.22
C PRO A 77 -13.94 -7.69 -1.56
N LEU A 78 -14.81 -8.23 -0.70
CA LEU A 78 -15.80 -7.44 0.01
C LEU A 78 -15.15 -6.40 0.94
N GLY A 79 -14.19 -6.81 1.76
CA GLY A 79 -13.43 -5.91 2.64
C GLY A 79 -12.60 -4.90 1.87
N TYR A 80 -11.95 -5.31 0.77
CA TYR A 80 -11.19 -4.41 -0.08
C TYR A 80 -12.07 -3.35 -0.74
N LEU A 81 -13.24 -3.73 -1.27
CA LEU A 81 -14.19 -2.79 -1.87
C LEU A 81 -14.78 -1.83 -0.83
N LEU A 82 -15.13 -2.33 0.36
CA LEU A 82 -15.63 -1.47 1.44
C LEU A 82 -14.57 -0.51 1.97
N ALA A 83 -13.28 -0.87 1.90
CA ALA A 83 -12.18 0.01 2.30
C ALA A 83 -11.86 1.07 1.24
N THR A 84 -12.00 0.74 -0.05
CA THR A 84 -11.51 1.58 -1.16
C THR A 84 -12.60 2.37 -1.88
N ARG A 85 -13.87 1.95 -1.79
CA ARG A 85 -14.99 2.58 -2.48
C ARG A 85 -16.00 3.12 -1.48
N THR A 86 -16.54 4.29 -1.81
CA THR A 86 -17.70 4.88 -1.13
C THR A 86 -18.91 4.71 -2.02
N PHE A 87 -20.01 4.22 -1.45
CA PHE A 87 -21.28 4.04 -2.17
C PHE A 87 -22.48 4.21 -1.24
N ARG A 88 -23.63 4.54 -1.83
CA ARG A 88 -24.89 4.71 -1.09
C ARG A 88 -25.29 3.37 -0.48
N GLY A 89 -25.46 3.32 0.85
CA GLY A 89 -25.79 2.09 1.58
C GLY A 89 -24.61 1.33 2.19
N GLN A 90 -23.37 1.82 2.05
CA GLN A 90 -22.18 1.19 2.63
C GLN A 90 -22.30 0.93 4.15
N ARG A 91 -22.94 1.84 4.90
CA ARG A 91 -23.22 1.65 6.33
C ARG A 91 -24.09 0.44 6.60
N VAL A 92 -25.15 0.25 5.81
CA VAL A 92 -26.05 -0.91 5.93
C VAL A 92 -25.30 -2.20 5.64
N VAL A 93 -24.49 -2.23 4.57
CA VAL A 93 -23.66 -3.39 4.24
C VAL A 93 -22.71 -3.75 5.39
N ARG A 94 -22.02 -2.77 5.98
CA ARG A 94 -21.16 -3.00 7.16
C ARG A 94 -21.95 -3.54 8.35
N THR A 95 -23.11 -2.96 8.66
CA THR A 95 -23.97 -3.46 9.74
C THR A 95 -24.42 -4.90 9.49
N LEU A 96 -24.81 -5.26 8.27
CA LEU A 96 -25.20 -6.62 7.90
C LEU A 96 -24.04 -7.61 8.03
N ILE A 97 -22.83 -7.20 7.64
CA ILE A 97 -21.63 -8.04 7.81
C ILE A 97 -21.31 -8.25 9.29
N LEU A 98 -21.51 -7.26 10.16
CA LEU A 98 -21.21 -7.38 11.59
C LEU A 98 -22.33 -8.06 12.38
N LEU A 99 -23.54 -8.12 11.84
CA LEU A 99 -24.72 -8.69 12.49
C LEU A 99 -24.48 -10.11 13.07
N PRO A 100 -23.83 -11.06 12.38
CA PRO A 100 -23.58 -12.40 12.91
C PRO A 100 -22.75 -12.44 14.20
N LEU A 101 -21.97 -11.39 14.49
CA LEU A 101 -21.17 -11.31 15.71
C LEU A 101 -22.00 -11.01 16.97
N VAL A 102 -23.18 -10.40 16.79
CA VAL A 102 -24.08 -10.01 17.88
C VAL A 102 -25.21 -11.04 18.06
N LEU A 103 -25.55 -11.78 17.00
CA LEU A 103 -26.58 -12.80 17.05
C LEU A 103 -26.17 -13.98 17.95
N PRO A 104 -27.04 -14.42 18.88
CA PRO A 104 -26.83 -15.69 19.57
C PRO A 104 -26.63 -16.83 18.55
N PRO A 105 -25.72 -17.78 18.79
CA PRO A 105 -25.41 -18.83 17.80
C PRO A 105 -26.64 -19.66 17.39
N VAL A 106 -27.54 -19.93 18.33
CA VAL A 106 -28.79 -20.68 18.07
C VAL A 106 -29.70 -19.88 17.13
N VAL A 107 -29.82 -18.57 17.32
CA VAL A 107 -30.62 -17.69 16.46
C VAL A 107 -30.04 -17.66 15.05
N SER A 108 -28.71 -17.60 14.92
CA SER A 108 -28.02 -17.71 13.62
C SER A 108 -28.34 -19.05 12.95
N GLY A 109 -28.28 -20.16 13.69
CA GLY A 109 -28.63 -21.48 13.18
C GLY A 109 -30.10 -21.61 12.73
N LEU A 110 -31.05 -21.03 13.48
CA LEU A 110 -32.46 -21.01 13.09
C LEU A 110 -32.70 -20.15 11.85
N ALA A 111 -32.07 -18.97 11.77
CA ALA A 111 -32.16 -18.12 10.59
C ALA A 111 -31.63 -18.85 9.35
N LEU A 112 -30.52 -19.58 9.50
CA LEU A 112 -29.97 -20.42 8.44
C LEU A 112 -30.94 -21.55 8.06
N LEU A 113 -31.49 -22.26 9.04
CA LEU A 113 -32.43 -23.36 8.80
C LEU A 113 -33.73 -22.90 8.13
N TYR A 114 -34.31 -21.77 8.55
CA TYR A 114 -35.55 -21.25 7.96
C TYR A 114 -35.37 -20.60 6.60
N THR A 115 -34.13 -20.38 6.17
CA THR A 115 -33.83 -19.82 4.84
C THR A 115 -33.32 -20.91 3.88
N TRP A 116 -32.40 -21.78 4.32
CA TRP A 116 -31.73 -22.78 3.49
C TRP A 116 -32.09 -24.23 3.85
N GLY A 117 -32.97 -24.46 4.84
CA GLY A 117 -33.47 -25.78 5.17
C GLY A 117 -34.35 -26.37 4.08
N ARG A 118 -34.55 -27.69 4.10
CA ARG A 118 -35.29 -28.42 3.05
C ARG A 118 -36.72 -27.91 2.85
N THR A 119 -37.37 -27.42 3.90
CA THR A 119 -38.75 -26.89 3.88
C THR A 119 -38.81 -25.37 3.64
N ALA A 120 -37.67 -24.69 3.55
CA ALA A 120 -37.60 -23.26 3.28
C ALA A 120 -37.73 -22.99 1.77
N THR A 121 -38.24 -21.83 1.39
CA THR A 121 -38.47 -21.47 -0.02
C THR A 121 -37.20 -21.49 -0.87
N LEU A 122 -36.09 -20.96 -0.35
CA LEU A 122 -34.80 -20.99 -1.06
C LEU A 122 -34.13 -22.38 -0.99
N GLY A 123 -34.26 -23.06 0.15
CA GLY A 123 -33.69 -24.40 0.34
C GLY A 123 -34.37 -25.50 -0.46
N SER A 124 -35.69 -25.39 -0.68
CA SER A 124 -36.44 -26.35 -1.51
C SER A 124 -35.98 -26.28 -2.97
N LEU A 125 -35.82 -25.08 -3.53
CA LEU A 125 -35.30 -24.88 -4.89
C LEU A 125 -33.91 -25.51 -5.08
N LEU A 126 -33.00 -25.32 -4.11
CA LEU A 126 -31.68 -25.98 -4.15
C LEU A 126 -31.79 -27.49 -4.03
N THR A 127 -32.74 -28.00 -3.23
CA THR A 127 -32.96 -29.44 -3.07
C THR A 127 -33.50 -30.07 -4.36
N ASP A 128 -34.41 -29.38 -5.06
CA ASP A 128 -34.93 -29.82 -6.35
C ASP A 128 -33.84 -29.88 -7.42
N MET A 129 -32.81 -29.03 -7.30
CA MET A 129 -31.59 -29.07 -8.12
C MET A 129 -30.56 -30.12 -7.66
N GLY A 130 -30.85 -30.90 -6.63
CA GLY A 130 -29.92 -31.90 -6.06
C GLY A 130 -28.80 -31.32 -5.18
N LEU A 131 -28.87 -30.03 -4.83
CA LEU A 131 -27.87 -29.29 -4.05
C LEU A 131 -28.35 -28.99 -2.62
N GLY A 132 -29.22 -29.82 -2.06
CA GLY A 132 -29.79 -29.63 -0.72
C GLY A 132 -28.70 -29.60 0.37
N LEU A 133 -28.72 -28.56 1.21
CA LEU A 133 -27.66 -28.32 2.20
C LEU A 133 -27.93 -28.98 3.56
N ALA A 134 -29.18 -29.04 4.00
CA ALA A 134 -29.53 -29.53 5.33
C ALA A 134 -28.99 -30.95 5.59
N TYR A 135 -28.43 -31.17 6.79
CA TYR A 135 -27.81 -32.43 7.21
C TYR A 135 -26.58 -32.89 6.39
N THR A 136 -25.94 -31.98 5.65
CA THR A 136 -24.69 -32.25 4.92
C THR A 136 -23.50 -31.52 5.54
N SER A 137 -22.28 -31.95 5.23
CA SER A 137 -21.06 -31.22 5.62
C SER A 137 -21.00 -29.82 4.98
N ALA A 138 -21.70 -29.59 3.86
CA ALA A 138 -21.80 -28.27 3.24
C ALA A 138 -22.61 -27.29 4.11
N ALA A 139 -23.64 -27.76 4.83
CA ALA A 139 -24.35 -26.93 5.81
C ALA A 139 -23.44 -26.49 6.97
N VAL A 140 -22.52 -27.37 7.42
CA VAL A 140 -21.52 -27.01 8.43
C VAL A 140 -20.63 -25.87 7.93
N VAL A 141 -20.08 -26.02 6.73
CA VAL A 141 -19.23 -25.00 6.09
C VAL A 141 -19.99 -23.68 5.92
N PHE A 142 -21.26 -23.73 5.48
CA PHE A 142 -22.07 -22.53 5.29
C PHE A 142 -22.34 -21.78 6.60
N ALA A 143 -22.68 -22.51 7.67
CA ALA A 143 -22.85 -21.92 9.00
C ALA A 143 -21.54 -21.31 9.52
N GLN A 144 -20.41 -21.99 9.30
CA GLN A 144 -19.10 -21.47 9.67
C GLN A 144 -18.74 -20.20 8.90
N ILE A 145 -18.98 -20.15 7.58
CA ILE A 145 -18.76 -18.93 6.77
C ILE A 145 -19.60 -17.77 7.30
N PHE A 146 -20.89 -18.00 7.59
CA PHE A 146 -21.79 -16.95 8.09
C PHE A 146 -21.24 -16.23 9.33
N VAL A 147 -20.64 -16.97 10.26
CA VAL A 147 -20.10 -16.38 11.50
C VAL A 147 -18.61 -15.98 11.38
N ALA A 148 -17.85 -16.57 10.47
CA ALA A 148 -16.42 -16.31 10.31
C ALA A 148 -16.10 -15.18 9.31
N LEU A 149 -16.93 -14.96 8.29
CA LEU A 149 -16.74 -13.94 7.24
C LEU A 149 -16.41 -12.53 7.78
N PRO A 150 -17.04 -12.03 8.87
CA PRO A 150 -16.80 -10.67 9.34
C PRO A 150 -15.34 -10.43 9.75
N PHE A 151 -14.66 -11.46 10.25
CA PHE A 151 -13.25 -11.37 10.64
C PHE A 151 -12.32 -11.14 9.43
N MET A 152 -12.60 -11.74 8.28
CA MET A 152 -11.84 -11.47 7.05
C MET A 152 -12.03 -10.03 6.60
N VAL A 153 -13.29 -9.58 6.54
CA VAL A 153 -13.65 -8.23 6.11
C VAL A 153 -12.95 -7.18 6.97
N MET A 154 -13.06 -7.30 8.30
CA MET A 154 -12.42 -6.35 9.23
C MET A 154 -10.88 -6.39 9.13
N SER A 155 -10.29 -7.58 9.00
CA SER A 155 -8.83 -7.72 8.87
C SER A 155 -8.30 -7.05 7.59
N VAL A 156 -9.06 -7.12 6.49
CA VAL A 156 -8.68 -6.47 5.22
C VAL A 156 -8.92 -4.96 5.28
N GLU A 157 -10.07 -4.50 5.79
CA GLU A 157 -10.35 -3.06 5.95
C GLU A 157 -9.27 -2.38 6.81
N THR A 158 -8.91 -2.99 7.94
CA THR A 158 -7.85 -2.47 8.82
C THR A 158 -6.48 -2.47 8.16
N ALA A 159 -6.15 -3.50 7.39
CA ALA A 159 -4.89 -3.56 6.65
C ALA A 159 -4.78 -2.52 5.52
N VAL A 160 -5.89 -2.22 4.82
CA VAL A 160 -5.95 -1.16 3.81
C VAL A 160 -5.85 0.21 4.49
N ALA A 161 -6.63 0.44 5.54
CA ALA A 161 -6.65 1.73 6.26
C ALA A 161 -5.28 2.08 6.87
N ALA A 162 -4.52 1.09 7.36
CA ALA A 162 -3.20 1.31 7.94
C ALA A 162 -2.12 1.75 6.93
N ARG A 163 -2.32 1.48 5.63
CA ARG A 163 -1.29 1.68 4.60
C ARG A 163 -1.52 2.87 3.68
N GLY A 164 -2.77 3.31 3.52
CA GLY A 164 -3.12 4.33 2.52
C GLY A 164 -3.05 3.79 1.08
N HIS A 165 -2.95 4.71 0.11
CA HIS A 165 -3.03 4.42 -1.33
C HIS A 165 -1.81 4.87 -2.15
N ASP A 166 -0.75 5.32 -1.47
CA ASP A 166 0.39 5.97 -2.14
C ASP A 166 1.15 5.01 -3.06
N PHE A 167 1.25 3.73 -2.70
CA PHE A 167 1.91 2.73 -3.54
C PHE A 167 1.09 2.38 -4.78
N GLU A 168 -0.24 2.31 -4.68
CA GLU A 168 -1.10 2.11 -5.84
C GLU A 168 -1.03 3.28 -6.82
N LEU A 169 -1.01 4.51 -6.30
CA LEU A 169 -0.87 5.73 -7.10
C LEU A 169 0.50 5.77 -7.79
N ALA A 170 1.60 5.57 -7.07
CA ALA A 170 2.94 5.55 -7.65
C ALA A 170 3.09 4.47 -8.74
N ALA A 171 2.44 3.31 -8.57
CA ALA A 171 2.43 2.26 -9.58
C ALA A 171 1.60 2.66 -10.81
N ALA A 172 0.44 3.29 -10.60
CA ALA A 172 -0.40 3.79 -11.68
C ALA A 172 0.30 4.90 -12.47
N GLU A 173 0.98 5.85 -11.83
CA GLU A 173 1.77 6.92 -12.47
C GLU A 173 2.88 6.35 -13.37
N LEU A 174 3.43 5.17 -13.04
CA LEU A 174 4.38 4.44 -13.89
C LEU A 174 3.73 3.69 -15.07
N GLY A 175 2.42 3.88 -15.30
CA GLY A 175 1.66 3.28 -16.39
C GLY A 175 1.06 1.90 -16.09
N ALA A 176 1.04 1.45 -14.83
CA ALA A 176 0.46 0.15 -14.51
C ALA A 176 -1.08 0.18 -14.51
N ALA A 177 -1.69 -0.67 -15.32
CA ALA A 177 -3.14 -0.85 -15.34
C ALA A 177 -3.67 -1.42 -14.00
N PRO A 178 -4.97 -1.22 -13.68
CA PRO A 178 -5.54 -1.59 -12.38
C PRO A 178 -5.33 -3.06 -11.99
N ASN A 179 -5.44 -3.99 -12.95
CA ASN A 179 -5.19 -5.41 -12.70
C ASN A 179 -3.73 -5.67 -12.30
N ARG A 180 -2.79 -4.97 -12.96
CA ARG A 180 -1.37 -5.10 -12.64
C ARG A 180 -1.07 -4.52 -11.27
N VAL A 181 -1.59 -3.33 -10.96
CA VAL A 181 -1.49 -2.71 -9.62
C VAL A 181 -2.04 -3.65 -8.56
N PHE A 182 -3.23 -4.22 -8.78
CA PHE A 182 -3.85 -5.12 -7.83
C PHE A 182 -3.00 -6.36 -7.53
N PHE A 183 -2.56 -7.09 -8.57
CA PHE A 183 -1.83 -8.35 -8.36
C PHE A 183 -0.36 -8.15 -7.97
N HIS A 184 0.29 -7.06 -8.41
CA HIS A 184 1.73 -6.85 -8.18
C HIS A 184 2.04 -5.90 -7.05
N ILE A 185 1.10 -5.04 -6.64
CA ILE A 185 1.29 -4.07 -5.57
C ILE A 185 0.32 -4.38 -4.44
N THR A 186 -0.97 -4.22 -4.63
CA THR A 186 -1.97 -4.31 -3.55
C THR A 186 -1.98 -5.69 -2.87
N LEU A 187 -2.11 -6.79 -3.62
CA LEU A 187 -2.25 -8.13 -3.05
C LEU A 187 -1.01 -8.59 -2.24
N PRO A 188 0.23 -8.46 -2.75
CA PRO A 188 1.45 -8.75 -1.98
C PRO A 188 1.55 -7.89 -0.71
N LEU A 189 1.11 -6.64 -0.78
CA LEU A 189 1.15 -5.71 0.34
C LEU A 189 0.07 -6.00 1.39
N LEU A 190 -1.09 -6.52 0.99
CA LEU A 190 -2.17 -6.93 1.89
C LEU A 190 -2.04 -8.36 2.42
N ARG A 191 -1.04 -9.13 1.99
CA ARG A 191 -0.85 -10.55 2.37
C ARG A 191 -0.92 -10.81 3.87
N GLN A 192 -0.40 -9.89 4.69
CA GLN A 192 -0.41 -10.03 6.15
C GLN A 192 -1.82 -9.83 6.74
N GLY A 193 -2.58 -8.88 6.21
CA GLY A 193 -3.99 -8.67 6.57
C GLY A 193 -4.85 -9.86 6.17
N ILE A 194 -4.65 -10.40 4.97
CA ILE A 194 -5.36 -11.58 4.47
C ILE A 194 -5.06 -12.80 5.33
N MET A 195 -3.78 -13.04 5.64
CA MET A 195 -3.39 -14.20 6.44
C MET A 195 -3.89 -14.10 7.88
N THR A 196 -3.82 -12.91 8.49
CA THR A 196 -4.39 -12.67 9.83
C THR A 196 -5.90 -12.92 9.83
N GLY A 197 -6.61 -12.41 8.82
CA GLY A 197 -8.04 -12.65 8.64
C GLY A 197 -8.35 -14.13 8.47
N ALA A 198 -7.57 -14.86 7.68
CA ALA A 198 -7.75 -16.29 7.43
C ALA A 198 -7.57 -17.12 8.71
N ILE A 199 -6.57 -16.80 9.53
CA ILE A 199 -6.34 -17.44 10.83
C ILE A 199 -7.51 -17.18 11.77
N LEU A 200 -8.01 -15.94 11.85
CA LEU A 200 -9.16 -15.60 12.68
C LEU A 200 -10.44 -16.30 12.20
N CYS A 201 -10.69 -16.34 10.88
CA CYS A 201 -11.81 -17.08 10.30
C CYS A 201 -11.72 -18.57 10.62
N PHE A 202 -10.54 -19.17 10.46
CA PHE A 202 -10.31 -20.58 10.79
C PHE A 202 -10.57 -20.85 12.28
N ALA A 203 -9.98 -20.04 13.17
CA ALA A 203 -10.18 -20.18 14.61
C ALA A 203 -11.65 -20.04 15.00
N ARG A 204 -12.37 -19.08 14.40
CA ARG A 204 -13.81 -18.90 14.63
C ARG A 204 -14.62 -20.08 14.10
N ALA A 205 -14.31 -20.60 12.92
CA ALA A 205 -15.01 -21.73 12.31
C ALA A 205 -14.79 -23.03 13.10
N LEU A 206 -13.56 -23.27 13.59
CA LEU A 206 -13.20 -24.44 14.37
C LEU A 206 -13.97 -24.52 15.70
N GLY A 207 -14.22 -23.38 16.33
CA GLY A 207 -15.00 -23.25 17.56
C GLY A 207 -16.50 -23.10 17.37
N GLU A 208 -17.02 -23.15 16.14
CA GLU A 208 -18.46 -23.01 15.90
C GLU A 208 -19.24 -24.24 16.36
N PHE A 209 -20.34 -23.99 17.07
CA PHE A 209 -21.15 -25.03 17.70
C PHE A 209 -22.65 -24.79 17.45
N GLY A 210 -23.18 -23.65 17.91
CA GLY A 210 -24.62 -23.43 17.99
C GLY A 210 -25.31 -23.27 16.63
N ALA A 211 -24.71 -22.56 15.68
CA ALA A 211 -25.29 -22.43 14.35
C ALA A 211 -25.25 -23.76 13.59
N THR A 212 -24.16 -24.51 13.76
CA THR A 212 -23.96 -25.81 13.13
C THR A 212 -24.94 -26.85 13.66
N LEU A 213 -25.11 -26.98 14.98
CA LEU A 213 -26.03 -27.94 15.58
C LEU A 213 -27.46 -27.74 15.09
N THR A 214 -27.94 -26.50 15.09
CA THR A 214 -29.32 -26.18 14.70
C THR A 214 -29.56 -26.35 13.19
N PHE A 215 -28.60 -26.01 12.34
CA PHE A 215 -28.78 -26.05 10.89
C PHE A 215 -28.38 -27.39 10.24
N ALA A 216 -27.23 -27.94 10.63
CA ALA A 216 -26.65 -29.15 10.05
C ALA A 216 -26.95 -30.42 10.87
N GLY A 217 -27.43 -30.30 12.11
CA GLY A 217 -27.68 -31.44 13.00
C GLY A 217 -26.40 -32.12 13.51
N SER A 218 -26.51 -33.37 13.94
CA SER A 218 -25.42 -34.13 14.60
C SER A 218 -25.24 -35.55 14.05
N LEU A 219 -24.95 -35.66 12.76
CA LEU A 219 -24.71 -36.96 12.11
C LEU A 219 -23.24 -37.33 12.19
N SER A 220 -22.95 -38.49 12.79
CA SER A 220 -21.58 -39.01 12.90
C SER A 220 -20.96 -39.19 11.52
N GLY A 221 -19.72 -38.73 11.35
CA GLY A 221 -18.99 -38.77 10.07
C GLY A 221 -19.46 -37.76 9.01
N VAL A 222 -20.56 -37.03 9.20
CA VAL A 222 -21.11 -36.09 8.20
C VAL A 222 -21.20 -34.66 8.74
N THR A 223 -21.84 -34.44 9.89
CA THR A 223 -22.05 -33.11 10.47
C THR A 223 -21.61 -32.97 11.92
N ARG A 224 -21.28 -34.07 12.59
CA ARG A 224 -20.81 -34.06 13.98
C ARG A 224 -19.36 -33.56 14.09
N THR A 225 -19.22 -32.27 14.35
CA THR A 225 -17.92 -31.61 14.59
C THR A 225 -17.40 -31.86 16.00
N MET A 226 -16.11 -31.60 16.22
CA MET A 226 -15.45 -31.77 17.52
C MET A 226 -16.13 -31.02 18.68
N PRO A 227 -16.53 -29.73 18.57
CA PRO A 227 -17.29 -29.06 19.63
C PRO A 227 -18.61 -29.77 19.98
N LEU A 228 -19.28 -30.32 18.97
CA LEU A 228 -20.53 -31.05 19.17
C LEU A 228 -20.31 -32.43 19.81
N GLN A 229 -19.24 -33.13 19.42
CA GLN A 229 -18.83 -34.38 20.10
C GLN A 229 -18.52 -34.11 21.57
N ILE A 230 -17.76 -33.05 21.89
CA ILE A 230 -17.46 -32.66 23.28
C ILE A 230 -18.75 -32.42 24.07
N TYR A 231 -19.71 -31.68 23.49
CA TYR A 231 -20.99 -31.37 24.13
C TYR A 231 -21.78 -32.65 24.46
N LEU A 232 -21.91 -33.56 23.49
CA LEU A 232 -22.67 -34.81 23.66
C LEU A 232 -22.01 -35.75 24.66
N VAL A 233 -20.69 -35.91 24.56
CA VAL A 233 -19.93 -36.80 25.46
C VAL A 233 -19.92 -36.24 26.89
N ARG A 234 -19.97 -34.91 27.09
CA ARG A 234 -20.03 -34.31 28.44
C ARG A 234 -21.24 -34.81 29.25
N GLU A 235 -22.37 -35.09 28.60
CA GLU A 235 -23.58 -35.56 29.29
C GLU A 235 -23.45 -37.01 29.80
N THR A 236 -22.66 -37.84 29.11
CA THR A 236 -22.50 -39.27 29.44
C THR A 236 -21.21 -39.58 30.18
N ASP A 237 -20.11 -38.93 29.79
CA ASP A 237 -18.76 -39.11 30.33
C ASP A 237 -17.99 -37.76 30.36
N PRO A 238 -18.03 -37.05 31.50
CA PRO A 238 -17.30 -35.80 31.67
C PRO A 238 -15.79 -35.92 31.50
N GLN A 239 -15.18 -37.09 31.79
CA GLN A 239 -13.72 -37.26 31.68
C GLN A 239 -13.30 -37.32 30.21
N SER A 240 -14.01 -38.07 29.37
CA SER A 240 -13.79 -38.08 27.92
C SER A 240 -13.97 -36.68 27.31
N ALA A 241 -14.96 -35.90 27.77
CA ALA A 241 -15.18 -34.54 27.28
C ALA A 241 -14.00 -33.60 27.60
N ILE A 242 -13.36 -33.75 28.77
CA ILE A 242 -12.15 -33.00 29.14
C ILE A 242 -10.99 -33.36 28.19
N ALA A 243 -10.77 -34.64 27.93
CA ALA A 243 -9.72 -35.11 27.03
C ALA A 243 -9.90 -34.60 25.58
N LEU A 244 -11.13 -34.67 25.06
CA LEU A 244 -11.47 -34.14 23.74
C LEU A 244 -11.31 -32.61 23.66
N SER A 245 -11.71 -31.89 24.71
CA SER A 245 -11.52 -30.43 24.79
C SER A 245 -10.04 -30.04 24.75
N LEU A 246 -9.19 -30.77 25.49
CA LEU A 246 -7.75 -30.56 25.45
C LEU A 246 -7.16 -30.85 24.06
N LEU A 247 -7.58 -31.95 23.42
CA LEU A 247 -7.16 -32.27 22.06
C LEU A 247 -7.48 -31.12 21.09
N LEU A 248 -8.70 -30.58 21.13
CA LEU A 248 -9.10 -29.45 20.29
C LEU A 248 -8.25 -28.20 20.57
N ILE A 249 -8.00 -27.87 21.84
CA ILE A 249 -7.17 -26.72 22.23
C ILE A 249 -5.73 -26.89 21.74
N VAL A 250 -5.12 -28.06 21.92
CA VAL A 250 -3.74 -28.34 21.49
C VAL A 250 -3.63 -28.25 19.97
N VAL A 251 -4.55 -28.86 19.23
CA VAL A 251 -4.58 -28.80 17.76
C VAL A 251 -4.76 -27.36 17.28
N ALA A 252 -5.69 -26.61 17.87
CA ALA A 252 -5.91 -25.20 17.53
C ALA A 252 -4.65 -24.36 17.82
N LEU A 253 -4.00 -24.54 18.96
CA LEU A 253 -2.77 -23.83 19.34
C LEU A 253 -1.63 -24.16 18.38
N VAL A 254 -1.44 -25.44 18.03
CA VAL A 254 -0.41 -25.86 17.07
C VAL A 254 -0.65 -25.18 15.72
N ILE A 255 -1.88 -25.17 15.21
CA ILE A 255 -2.21 -24.54 13.92
C ILE A 255 -1.96 -23.03 13.98
N ILE A 256 -2.40 -22.36 15.04
CA ILE A 256 -2.15 -20.92 15.23
C ILE A 256 -0.65 -20.63 15.29
N VAL A 257 0.12 -21.38 16.09
CA VAL A 257 1.57 -21.21 16.21
C VAL A 257 2.28 -21.45 14.88
N LEU A 258 1.89 -22.47 14.13
CA LEU A 258 2.43 -22.74 12.79
C LEU A 258 2.12 -21.59 11.82
N ALA A 259 0.91 -21.04 11.88
CA ALA A 259 0.51 -19.91 11.05
C ALA A 259 1.30 -18.63 11.38
N TYR A 260 1.61 -18.38 12.65
CA TYR A 260 2.44 -17.25 13.10
C TYR A 260 3.96 -17.50 13.01
N ARG A 261 4.42 -18.74 12.80
CA ARG A 261 5.85 -19.05 12.57
C ARG A 261 6.27 -18.98 11.11
N SER A 262 5.33 -18.97 10.17
CA SER A 262 5.63 -18.82 8.75
C SER A 262 6.48 -17.55 8.51
N PRO A 263 7.49 -17.55 7.62
CA PRO A 263 8.28 -16.36 7.27
C PRO A 263 7.42 -15.18 6.76
N HIS A 264 6.14 -15.43 6.48
CA HIS A 264 5.11 -14.47 6.06
C HIS A 264 4.25 -13.94 7.22
N ALA A 265 4.52 -14.37 8.45
CA ALA A 265 3.83 -13.95 9.67
C ALA A 265 3.84 -12.43 9.85
N PRO A 266 2.78 -11.83 10.43
CA PRO A 266 2.75 -10.42 10.75
C PRO A 266 3.88 -10.10 11.73
N ARG A 267 5.00 -9.62 11.19
CA ARG A 267 6.02 -8.97 11.99
C ARG A 267 5.41 -7.62 12.34
N LEU A 268 4.94 -7.48 13.57
CA LEU A 268 4.66 -6.19 14.22
C LEU A 268 5.98 -5.43 14.32
N ARG A 269 6.47 -4.92 13.19
CA ARG A 269 7.63 -4.04 13.13
C ARG A 269 7.07 -2.64 12.96
N ALA A 270 7.22 -1.83 13.99
CA ALA A 270 6.87 -0.42 13.92
C ALA A 270 7.52 0.22 12.68
N PRO A 271 6.82 1.10 11.95
CA PRO A 271 7.47 2.00 11.01
C PRO A 271 8.56 2.75 11.78
N LYS A 272 9.81 2.71 11.29
CA LYS A 272 10.85 3.56 11.86
C LYS A 272 10.47 5.01 11.51
N PRO A 273 10.40 5.93 12.49
CA PRO A 273 10.29 7.35 12.19
C PRO A 273 11.50 7.79 11.37
N HIS A 274 11.29 8.60 10.34
CA HIS A 274 12.36 9.31 9.65
C HIS A 274 12.96 10.33 10.62
N GLU A 275 14.10 10.02 11.21
CA GLU A 275 14.95 11.01 11.88
C GLU A 275 15.82 11.69 10.82
N PRO A 276 15.87 13.05 10.79
CA PRO A 276 16.90 13.77 10.05
C PRO A 276 18.23 13.58 10.80
N GLN A 277 19.09 12.69 10.32
CA GLN A 277 20.41 12.47 10.91
C GLN A 277 21.46 13.31 10.20
N SER A 278 21.87 14.37 10.88
CA SER A 278 23.14 15.06 10.67
C SER A 278 24.28 14.09 11.00
N THR A 279 25.11 13.76 10.01
CA THR A 279 26.42 13.16 10.30
C THR A 279 27.47 13.66 9.33
N THR A 280 28.21 14.66 9.79
CA THR A 280 29.63 14.89 9.50
C THR A 280 30.38 13.57 9.66
N ARG A 281 30.92 13.01 8.57
CA ARG A 281 32.08 12.11 8.65
C ARG A 281 32.85 12.04 7.33
N SER A 282 34.15 12.30 7.47
CA SER A 282 35.17 12.45 6.45
C SER A 282 35.53 11.13 5.73
N VAL A 283 35.47 11.20 4.39
CA VAL A 283 36.39 10.76 3.33
C VAL A 283 37.31 9.54 3.57
N ASN A 284 37.23 8.56 2.67
CA ASN A 284 38.28 8.23 1.66
C ASN A 284 38.01 6.86 1.03
N GLU A 285 37.60 6.85 -0.25
CA GLU A 285 37.85 5.71 -1.13
C GLU A 285 37.90 6.19 -2.59
N THR A 286 39.06 6.02 -3.19
CA THR A 286 39.42 6.43 -4.55
C THR A 286 38.92 5.37 -5.54
N LEU A 287 38.18 5.78 -6.58
CA LEU A 287 37.77 4.92 -7.69
C LEU A 287 38.32 5.47 -9.03
N PRO A 288 38.64 4.61 -10.02
CA PRO A 288 39.43 4.96 -11.18
C PRO A 288 38.61 5.63 -12.29
N ALA A 289 39.26 6.55 -13.00
CA ALA A 289 38.74 7.20 -14.20
C ALA A 289 38.59 6.20 -15.36
N GLY A 290 37.36 6.06 -15.86
CA GLY A 290 37.06 5.42 -17.15
C GLY A 290 36.78 6.50 -18.20
N GLU A 291 37.46 6.40 -19.34
CA GLU A 291 37.33 7.30 -20.49
C GLU A 291 35.93 7.21 -21.13
N PRO A 292 35.36 8.32 -21.63
CA PRO A 292 34.13 8.30 -22.41
C PRO A 292 34.39 7.96 -23.88
N LEU A 293 33.61 7.01 -24.41
CA LEU A 293 33.50 6.73 -25.84
C LEU A 293 32.59 7.77 -26.55
N PRO A 294 32.77 8.02 -27.87
CA PRO A 294 32.13 9.13 -28.57
C PRO A 294 30.67 8.82 -28.96
N VAL A 295 29.83 9.84 -28.89
CA VAL A 295 28.42 9.80 -29.34
C VAL A 295 28.33 10.58 -30.65
N ASP A 296 28.05 9.88 -31.76
CA ASP A 296 27.79 10.49 -33.06
C ASP A 296 26.36 11.06 -33.15
N GLY A 297 26.31 12.33 -33.53
CA GLY A 297 25.37 12.92 -34.49
C GLY A 297 23.87 12.66 -34.39
N LEU A 298 23.15 13.52 -33.67
CA LEU A 298 21.83 14.01 -34.13
C LEU A 298 21.78 15.53 -33.98
N GLY A 299 21.73 16.23 -35.11
CA GLY A 299 21.51 17.67 -35.14
C GLY A 299 20.09 18.04 -34.65
N PRO A 300 19.92 19.21 -34.03
CA PRO A 300 18.61 19.66 -33.56
C PRO A 300 17.71 19.93 -34.77
N THR A 301 16.72 19.07 -34.97
CA THR A 301 15.61 19.37 -35.88
C THR A 301 14.67 20.28 -35.12
N THR A 302 14.42 21.48 -35.64
CA THR A 302 13.51 22.50 -35.09
C THR A 302 12.07 22.00 -35.12
N ALA A 303 11.71 21.17 -34.14
CA ALA A 303 10.33 20.78 -33.87
C ALA A 303 9.61 21.95 -33.16
N SER A 304 8.45 22.33 -33.68
CA SER A 304 7.51 23.24 -33.01
C SER A 304 7.29 22.76 -31.57
N ALA A 305 7.74 23.54 -30.58
CA ALA A 305 7.73 23.13 -29.18
C ALA A 305 6.30 22.89 -28.70
N ALA A 306 5.98 21.62 -28.39
CA ALA A 306 4.68 21.24 -27.85
C ALA A 306 4.41 22.04 -26.58
N THR A 307 3.32 22.82 -26.51
CA THR A 307 2.97 23.61 -25.30
C THR A 307 2.21 22.74 -24.30
N ILE A 308 2.47 22.91 -23.00
CA ILE A 308 1.65 22.35 -21.93
C ILE A 308 0.70 23.45 -21.45
N ARG A 309 -0.60 23.22 -21.53
CA ARG A 309 -1.64 24.15 -21.08
C ARG A 309 -2.51 23.48 -20.04
N LEU A 310 -2.60 24.09 -18.87
CA LEU A 310 -3.43 23.66 -17.76
C LEU A 310 -4.34 24.80 -17.33
N ARG A 311 -5.65 24.55 -17.35
CA ARG A 311 -6.63 25.38 -16.67
C ARG A 311 -7.40 24.49 -15.73
N ALA A 312 -7.40 24.75 -14.43
CA ALA A 312 -8.19 23.97 -13.51
C ALA A 312 -8.48 24.73 -12.21
N SER A 313 -9.66 24.49 -11.66
CA SER A 313 -10.06 25.00 -10.36
C SER A 313 -10.40 23.84 -9.42
N VAL A 314 -9.90 23.91 -8.19
CA VAL A 314 -10.20 22.99 -7.08
C VAL A 314 -10.42 23.83 -5.82
N PRO A 315 -11.64 24.39 -5.62
CA PRO A 315 -11.93 25.29 -4.51
C PRO A 315 -11.65 24.69 -3.13
N ASP A 316 -11.93 23.39 -2.95
CA ASP A 316 -11.67 22.66 -1.70
C ASP A 316 -10.19 22.64 -1.29
N ARG A 317 -9.28 22.86 -2.25
CA ARG A 317 -7.83 22.97 -2.04
C ARG A 317 -7.30 24.39 -2.25
N GLY A 318 -8.19 25.36 -2.51
CA GLY A 318 -7.83 26.75 -2.81
C GLY A 318 -6.99 26.90 -4.09
N LEU A 319 -7.19 26.05 -5.10
CA LEU A 319 -6.46 26.12 -6.36
C LEU A 319 -7.29 26.76 -7.48
N ASP A 320 -6.70 27.73 -8.17
CA ASP A 320 -7.21 28.29 -9.42
C ASP A 320 -6.02 28.59 -10.34
N ILE A 321 -5.76 27.67 -11.27
CA ILE A 321 -4.54 27.64 -12.06
C ILE A 321 -4.89 27.86 -13.53
N ASP A 322 -4.32 28.91 -14.13
CA ASP A 322 -4.17 29.07 -15.59
C ASP A 322 -2.67 29.13 -15.91
N LEU A 323 -2.15 28.06 -16.52
CA LEU A 323 -0.73 27.85 -16.77
C LEU A 323 -0.49 27.44 -18.21
N SER A 324 0.42 28.14 -18.89
CA SER A 324 0.92 27.78 -20.21
C SER A 324 2.44 27.81 -20.21
N ILE A 325 3.08 26.65 -20.39
CA ILE A 325 4.54 26.48 -20.33
C ILE A 325 5.05 25.73 -21.57
N PRO A 326 6.31 25.94 -21.98
CA PRO A 326 6.90 25.18 -23.06
C PRO A 326 7.07 23.71 -22.64
N GLY A 327 6.70 22.79 -23.53
CA GLY A 327 7.03 21.37 -23.43
C GLY A 327 8.29 21.04 -24.21
N SER A 328 8.76 19.80 -24.11
CA SER A 328 10.11 19.37 -24.51
C SER A 328 11.24 20.17 -23.84
N SER A 329 10.90 20.81 -22.72
CA SER A 329 11.81 21.58 -21.86
C SER A 329 11.40 21.39 -20.40
N THR A 330 12.30 21.78 -19.49
CA THR A 330 12.05 21.68 -18.05
C THR A 330 11.61 23.04 -17.49
N THR A 331 10.51 23.03 -16.76
CA THR A 331 9.99 24.20 -16.04
C THR A 331 10.21 24.04 -14.54
N ALA A 332 10.85 25.01 -13.90
CA ALA A 332 10.94 25.09 -12.45
C ALA A 332 9.69 25.74 -11.88
N MET A 333 9.17 25.15 -10.81
CA MET A 333 8.00 25.64 -10.08
C MET A 333 8.41 25.97 -8.64
N ILE A 334 8.38 27.26 -8.32
CA ILE A 334 8.78 27.78 -7.01
C ILE A 334 7.59 28.46 -6.33
N GLY A 335 7.71 28.65 -5.02
CA GLY A 335 6.70 29.32 -4.19
C GLY A 335 6.82 28.90 -2.74
N ARG A 336 6.12 29.61 -1.84
CA ARG A 336 6.13 29.31 -0.40
C ARG A 336 5.56 27.92 -0.10
N ASN A 337 5.89 27.38 1.08
CA ASN A 337 5.26 26.15 1.56
C ASN A 337 3.76 26.40 1.76
N GLY A 338 2.93 25.46 1.30
CA GLY A 338 1.47 25.63 1.31
C GLY A 338 0.89 26.40 0.10
N ALA A 339 1.71 26.91 -0.82
CA ALA A 339 1.22 27.64 -2.00
C ALA A 339 0.44 26.78 -3.03
N GLY A 340 0.36 25.45 -2.84
CA GLY A 340 -0.42 24.56 -3.70
C GLY A 340 0.38 23.70 -4.69
N LYS A 341 1.72 23.77 -4.69
CA LYS A 341 2.60 23.07 -5.66
C LYS A 341 2.39 21.54 -5.71
N SER A 342 2.45 20.84 -4.59
CA SER A 342 2.22 19.38 -4.56
C SER A 342 0.76 19.02 -4.87
N SER A 343 -0.21 19.86 -4.48
CA SER A 343 -1.62 19.68 -4.87
C SER A 343 -1.82 19.82 -6.38
N LEU A 344 -1.07 20.71 -7.04
CA LEU A 344 -1.06 20.85 -8.48
C LEU A 344 -0.52 19.58 -9.18
N PHE A 345 0.55 18.98 -8.67
CA PHE A 345 1.03 17.69 -9.19
C PHE A 345 0.00 16.57 -9.03
N GLN A 346 -0.71 16.54 -7.89
CA GLN A 346 -1.80 15.58 -7.65
C GLN A 346 -3.00 15.80 -8.60
N LEU A 347 -3.29 17.05 -8.97
CA LEU A 347 -4.31 17.38 -9.97
C LEU A 347 -3.90 16.89 -11.36
N MET A 348 -2.66 17.18 -11.79
CA MET A 348 -2.15 16.81 -13.11
C MET A 348 -2.12 15.28 -13.29
N THR A 349 -1.64 14.55 -12.28
CA THR A 349 -1.63 13.07 -12.25
C THR A 349 -3.04 12.48 -12.15
N GLY A 350 -4.03 13.25 -11.69
CA GLY A 350 -5.41 12.79 -11.49
C GLY A 350 -5.65 12.08 -10.16
N ALA A 351 -4.73 12.21 -9.21
CA ALA A 351 -4.89 11.75 -7.83
C ALA A 351 -5.93 12.60 -7.06
N ILE A 352 -6.06 13.88 -7.41
CA ILE A 352 -7.14 14.76 -6.95
C ILE A 352 -8.04 15.10 -8.16
N PRO A 353 -9.38 14.90 -8.04
CA PRO A 353 -10.31 15.35 -9.07
C PRO A 353 -10.36 16.88 -9.11
N ALA A 354 -10.47 17.45 -10.31
CA ALA A 354 -10.78 18.86 -10.48
C ALA A 354 -12.29 19.06 -10.72
N ASP A 355 -12.82 20.19 -10.27
CA ASP A 355 -14.24 20.54 -10.44
C ASP A 355 -14.53 21.07 -11.84
N SER A 356 -13.54 21.74 -12.43
CA SER A 356 -13.57 22.22 -13.82
C SER A 356 -12.15 22.36 -14.36
N GLY A 357 -12.03 22.35 -15.69
CA GLY A 357 -10.74 22.59 -16.35
C GLY A 357 -10.32 21.53 -17.36
N SER A 358 -9.16 21.77 -17.97
CA SER A 358 -8.51 20.87 -18.92
C SER A 358 -6.98 20.95 -18.84
N LEU A 359 -6.34 19.84 -19.20
CA LEU A 359 -4.89 19.72 -19.34
C LEU A 359 -4.57 19.20 -20.75
N HIS A 360 -3.81 19.98 -21.49
CA HIS A 360 -3.32 19.65 -22.83
C HIS A 360 -1.79 19.60 -22.82
N ILE A 361 -1.21 18.57 -23.43
CA ILE A 361 0.23 18.44 -23.66
C ILE A 361 0.45 18.30 -25.17
N GLY A 362 0.91 19.37 -25.82
CA GLY A 362 1.00 19.43 -27.26
C GLY A 362 -0.37 19.26 -27.91
N LYS A 363 -0.56 18.16 -28.63
CA LYS A 363 -1.83 17.79 -29.28
C LYS A 363 -2.70 16.86 -28.42
N ASP A 364 -2.15 16.33 -27.33
CA ASP A 364 -2.84 15.35 -26.51
C ASP A 364 -3.68 16.05 -25.44
N THR A 365 -4.98 15.77 -25.43
CA THR A 365 -5.86 16.09 -24.30
C THR A 365 -5.67 15.04 -23.21
N ILE A 366 -5.10 15.44 -22.07
CA ILE A 366 -4.89 14.57 -20.93
C ILE A 366 -6.17 14.43 -20.12
N PHE A 367 -6.89 15.54 -19.91
CA PHE A 367 -8.25 15.54 -19.41
C PHE A 367 -8.95 16.82 -19.85
N ASP A 368 -10.26 16.76 -20.00
CA ASP A 368 -11.12 17.91 -20.19
C ASP A 368 -12.47 17.60 -19.52
N ILE A 369 -12.77 18.32 -18.44
CA ILE A 369 -13.96 18.07 -17.63
C ILE A 369 -15.24 18.52 -18.37
N ALA A 370 -15.15 19.56 -19.21
CA ALA A 370 -16.29 20.02 -19.99
C ALA A 370 -16.72 18.99 -21.03
N ASP A 371 -15.76 18.26 -21.60
CA ASP A 371 -16.00 17.14 -22.52
C ASP A 371 -16.27 15.80 -21.81
N GLY A 372 -16.32 15.79 -20.46
CA GLY A 372 -16.51 14.58 -19.66
C GLY A 372 -15.33 13.61 -19.65
N SER A 373 -14.15 14.08 -20.11
CA SER A 373 -12.92 13.29 -20.21
C SER A 373 -12.10 13.42 -18.93
N TRP A 374 -12.17 12.40 -18.07
CA TRP A 374 -11.30 12.26 -16.89
C TRP A 374 -10.66 10.86 -16.86
N PRO A 375 -9.61 10.62 -17.67
CA PRO A 375 -9.02 9.30 -17.77
C PRO A 375 -8.28 8.91 -16.48
N PRO A 376 -8.18 7.60 -16.19
CA PRO A 376 -7.50 7.10 -15.00
C PRO A 376 -6.00 7.40 -15.05
N VAL A 377 -5.38 7.55 -13.87
CA VAL A 377 -3.97 7.95 -13.66
C VAL A 377 -3.00 7.26 -14.63
N HIS A 378 -3.09 5.93 -14.74
CA HIS A 378 -2.16 5.13 -15.56
C HIS A 378 -2.21 5.37 -17.07
N SER A 379 -3.28 5.99 -17.58
CA SER A 379 -3.44 6.27 -19.01
C SER A 379 -3.02 7.70 -19.40
N ARG A 380 -2.70 8.55 -18.42
CA ARG A 380 -2.34 9.96 -18.67
C ARG A 380 -0.92 10.12 -19.24
N GLY A 381 -0.05 9.13 -19.05
CA GLY A 381 1.35 9.21 -19.45
C GLY A 381 2.12 10.27 -18.67
N ILE A 382 1.75 10.52 -17.42
CA ILE A 382 2.44 11.44 -16.50
C ILE A 382 3.06 10.62 -15.38
N VAL A 383 4.37 10.76 -15.20
CA VAL A 383 5.10 10.13 -14.09
C VAL A 383 5.43 11.19 -13.06
N HIS A 384 5.17 10.89 -11.80
CA HIS A 384 5.47 11.78 -10.68
C HIS A 384 6.46 11.12 -9.73
N LEU A 385 7.55 11.84 -9.45
CA LEU A 385 8.47 11.54 -8.36
C LEU A 385 8.05 12.39 -7.16
N ALA A 386 7.34 11.77 -6.22
CA ALA A 386 6.97 12.41 -4.96
C ALA A 386 8.20 12.65 -4.08
N GLN A 387 8.07 13.61 -3.16
CA GLN A 387 9.11 13.96 -2.19
C GLN A 387 9.55 12.74 -1.35
N THR A 388 8.63 11.83 -1.02
CA THR A 388 8.95 10.54 -0.39
C THR A 388 9.23 9.49 -1.48
N PRO A 389 10.36 8.75 -1.43
CA PRO A 389 10.76 7.81 -2.49
C PRO A 389 9.76 6.69 -2.82
N LEU A 390 8.88 6.31 -1.87
CA LEU A 390 7.83 5.29 -2.05
C LEU A 390 8.29 4.02 -2.80
N LEU A 391 9.44 3.47 -2.41
CA LEU A 391 9.92 2.20 -2.97
C LEU A 391 9.01 1.06 -2.53
N PHE A 392 8.62 0.19 -3.46
CA PHE A 392 7.75 -0.96 -3.23
C PHE A 392 8.43 -1.97 -2.29
N PRO A 393 7.97 -2.14 -1.04
CA PRO A 393 8.69 -2.86 0.01
C PRO A 393 8.95 -4.35 -0.29
N HIS A 394 8.07 -4.97 -1.06
CA HIS A 394 8.17 -6.40 -1.41
C HIS A 394 9.02 -6.67 -2.66
N LEU A 395 9.49 -5.63 -3.35
CA LEU A 395 10.36 -5.75 -4.52
C LEU A 395 11.79 -5.33 -4.14
N ASN A 396 12.80 -5.96 -4.74
CA ASN A 396 14.18 -5.47 -4.63
C ASN A 396 14.36 -4.16 -5.42
N VAL A 397 15.53 -3.54 -5.30
CA VAL A 397 15.84 -2.26 -5.97
C VAL A 397 15.73 -2.35 -7.50
N ILE A 398 16.26 -3.41 -8.12
CA ILE A 398 16.21 -3.53 -9.59
C ILE A 398 14.77 -3.71 -10.10
N ASP A 399 13.95 -4.48 -9.41
CA ASP A 399 12.55 -4.70 -9.78
C ASP A 399 11.67 -3.48 -9.46
N ASN A 400 12.06 -2.64 -8.50
CA ASN A 400 11.46 -1.33 -8.26
C ASN A 400 11.64 -0.41 -9.47
N VAL A 401 12.87 -0.25 -9.95
CA VAL A 401 13.19 0.62 -11.10
C VAL A 401 12.62 0.04 -12.39
N ALA A 402 12.73 -1.28 -12.59
CA ALA A 402 12.18 -1.96 -13.77
C ALA A 402 10.64 -2.02 -13.81
N PHE A 403 9.93 -1.62 -12.75
CA PHE A 403 8.48 -1.79 -12.64
C PHE A 403 7.71 -1.11 -13.78
N GLY A 404 7.98 0.17 -14.04
CA GLY A 404 7.30 0.94 -15.09
C GLY A 404 7.59 0.39 -16.50
N LEU A 405 8.84 0.03 -16.76
CA LEU A 405 9.23 -0.61 -18.02
C LEU A 405 8.46 -1.91 -18.29
N LYS A 406 8.32 -2.77 -17.27
CA LYS A 406 7.53 -4.00 -17.39
C LYS A 406 6.02 -3.72 -17.53
N ALA A 407 5.53 -2.61 -16.96
CA ALA A 407 4.14 -2.18 -17.13
C ALA A 407 3.85 -1.74 -18.57
N GLN A 408 4.85 -1.17 -19.26
CA GLN A 408 4.81 -0.80 -20.67
C GLN A 408 5.07 -1.95 -21.65
N GLY A 409 5.21 -3.19 -21.15
CA GLY A 409 5.31 -4.40 -21.97
C GLY A 409 6.72 -4.90 -22.27
N LEU A 410 7.78 -4.28 -21.73
CA LEU A 410 9.14 -4.78 -21.91
C LEU A 410 9.32 -6.13 -21.19
N THR A 411 10.19 -6.97 -21.74
CA THR A 411 10.55 -8.24 -21.11
C THR A 411 11.30 -7.99 -19.80
N THR A 412 11.29 -8.97 -18.90
CA THR A 412 11.98 -8.83 -17.60
C THR A 412 13.48 -8.59 -17.77
N THR A 413 14.12 -9.20 -18.78
CA THR A 413 15.54 -9.06 -19.05
C THR A 413 15.88 -7.65 -19.53
N GLU A 414 15.17 -7.14 -20.55
CA GLU A 414 15.38 -5.79 -21.08
C GLU A 414 15.10 -4.73 -20.02
N ALA A 415 14.00 -4.88 -19.28
CA ALA A 415 13.61 -3.94 -18.24
C ALA A 415 14.66 -3.88 -17.12
N ARG A 416 15.22 -5.04 -16.70
CA ARG A 416 16.30 -5.08 -15.71
C ARG A 416 17.61 -4.52 -16.25
N SER A 417 17.94 -4.74 -17.52
CA SER A 417 19.14 -4.15 -18.14
C SER A 417 19.07 -2.62 -18.09
N ARG A 418 18.00 -2.02 -18.63
CA ARG A 418 17.82 -0.56 -18.62
C ARG A 418 17.75 0.02 -17.21
N ALA A 419 17.11 -0.68 -16.29
CA ALA A 419 17.08 -0.30 -14.88
C ALA A 419 18.47 -0.30 -14.24
N GLN A 420 19.29 -1.31 -14.54
CA GLN A 420 20.66 -1.40 -14.03
C GLN A 420 21.55 -0.28 -14.58
N ASP A 421 21.40 0.06 -15.86
CA ASP A 421 22.15 1.14 -16.50
C ASP A 421 21.83 2.48 -15.83
N MET A 422 20.54 2.78 -15.60
CA MET A 422 20.14 4.00 -14.90
C MET A 422 20.59 4.03 -13.43
N LEU A 423 20.47 2.91 -12.71
CA LEU A 423 20.98 2.80 -11.33
C LEU A 423 22.49 3.06 -11.27
N THR A 424 23.23 2.58 -12.27
CA THR A 424 24.68 2.78 -12.38
C THR A 424 25.02 4.25 -12.65
N ARG A 425 24.30 4.91 -13.57
CA ARG A 425 24.44 6.35 -13.83
C ARG A 425 24.17 7.22 -12.60
N LEU A 426 23.30 6.79 -11.70
CA LEU A 426 22.98 7.49 -10.45
C LEU A 426 23.84 7.05 -9.26
N GLY A 427 24.88 6.25 -9.48
CA GLY A 427 25.83 5.83 -8.44
C GLY A 427 25.24 4.84 -7.42
N VAL A 428 24.13 4.16 -7.74
CA VAL A 428 23.43 3.20 -6.86
C VAL A 428 23.30 1.80 -7.49
N GLY A 429 24.05 1.51 -8.55
CA GLY A 429 24.04 0.23 -9.25
C GLY A 429 24.33 -0.99 -8.37
N HIS A 430 25.18 -0.83 -7.34
CA HIS A 430 25.55 -1.88 -6.39
C HIS A 430 24.40 -2.26 -5.42
N CYS A 431 23.32 -1.47 -5.38
CA CYS A 431 22.15 -1.74 -4.54
C CYS A 431 21.11 -2.64 -5.21
N SER A 432 21.27 -3.02 -6.48
CA SER A 432 20.26 -3.67 -7.32
C SER A 432 19.56 -4.88 -6.67
N GLY A 433 20.31 -5.76 -6.02
CA GLY A 433 19.79 -6.96 -5.34
C GLY A 433 19.23 -6.73 -3.92
N ARG A 434 19.35 -5.52 -3.37
CA ARG A 434 18.94 -5.22 -1.99
C ARG A 434 17.43 -4.99 -1.88
N ALA A 435 16.88 -5.19 -0.69
CA ALA A 435 15.53 -4.76 -0.34
C ALA A 435 15.52 -3.24 -0.02
N PRO A 436 14.38 -2.54 -0.19
CA PRO A 436 14.29 -1.10 0.08
C PRO A 436 14.62 -0.71 1.52
N GLU A 437 14.39 -1.59 2.50
CA GLU A 437 14.71 -1.32 3.91
C GLU A 437 16.22 -1.43 4.22
N ALA A 438 17.02 -1.88 3.25
CA ALA A 438 18.47 -2.09 3.39
C ALA A 438 19.31 -0.99 2.69
N VAL A 439 18.69 0.09 2.21
CA VAL A 439 19.37 1.24 1.60
C VAL A 439 19.20 2.51 2.46
N SER A 440 20.12 3.46 2.35
CA SER A 440 20.02 4.76 3.04
C SER A 440 18.94 5.66 2.41
N GLY A 441 18.54 6.73 3.11
CA GLY A 441 17.57 7.70 2.58
C GLY A 441 18.02 8.33 1.25
N GLY A 442 19.25 8.81 1.17
CA GLY A 442 19.81 9.37 -0.07
C GLY A 442 20.00 8.33 -1.20
N GLN A 443 20.26 7.06 -0.86
CA GLN A 443 20.22 5.97 -1.85
C GLN A 443 18.79 5.72 -2.35
N ALA A 444 17.81 5.69 -1.45
CA ALA A 444 16.40 5.51 -1.80
C ALA A 444 15.88 6.63 -2.70
N ALA A 445 16.26 7.88 -2.44
CA ALA A 445 15.93 9.03 -3.29
C ALA A 445 16.47 8.85 -4.72
N ARG A 446 17.75 8.48 -4.86
CA ARG A 446 18.35 8.20 -6.18
C ARG A 446 17.73 7.00 -6.87
N ILE A 447 17.33 5.96 -6.14
CA ILE A 447 16.61 4.79 -6.70
C ILE A 447 15.21 5.18 -7.20
N ALA A 448 14.48 6.02 -6.44
CA ALA A 448 13.18 6.51 -6.87
C ALA A 448 13.31 7.43 -8.11
N LEU A 449 14.34 8.28 -8.13
CA LEU A 449 14.68 9.08 -9.31
C LEU A 449 15.00 8.18 -10.52
N ALA A 450 15.78 7.11 -10.34
CA ALA A 450 16.04 6.12 -11.37
C ALA A 450 14.74 5.53 -11.92
N ARG A 451 13.82 5.11 -11.04
CA ARG A 451 12.51 4.55 -11.41
C ARG A 451 11.66 5.52 -12.24
N ALA A 452 11.71 6.81 -11.93
CA ALA A 452 10.99 7.83 -12.68
C ALA A 452 11.64 8.10 -14.05
N LEU A 453 12.98 8.15 -14.12
CA LEU A 453 13.72 8.53 -15.33
C LEU A 453 13.83 7.43 -16.39
N VAL A 454 13.76 6.14 -16.01
CA VAL A 454 13.84 5.03 -16.97
C VAL A 454 12.62 4.92 -17.88
N VAL A 455 11.49 5.45 -17.45
CA VAL A 455 10.24 5.48 -18.22
C VAL A 455 10.25 6.71 -19.13
N ASP A 456 9.59 6.63 -20.29
CA ASP A 456 9.40 7.78 -21.21
C ASP A 456 7.97 8.33 -21.20
N PRO A 457 7.62 9.17 -20.21
CA PRO A 457 6.30 9.77 -20.11
C PRO A 457 6.14 11.00 -21.01
N LYS A 458 4.89 11.40 -21.25
CA LYS A 458 4.54 12.68 -21.90
C LYS A 458 4.95 13.88 -21.04
N LEU A 459 4.95 13.71 -19.71
CA LEU A 459 5.36 14.71 -18.74
C LEU A 459 5.93 14.04 -17.48
N LEU A 460 7.08 14.55 -17.03
CA LEU A 460 7.71 14.15 -15.79
C LEU A 460 7.52 15.24 -14.72
N LEU A 461 6.97 14.88 -13.57
CA LEU A 461 6.79 15.77 -12.43
C LEU A 461 7.78 15.37 -11.33
N LEU A 462 8.65 16.28 -10.90
CA LEU A 462 9.70 16.01 -9.93
C LEU A 462 9.52 16.89 -8.70
N ASP A 463 9.09 16.31 -7.58
CA ASP A 463 8.88 17.05 -6.32
C ASP A 463 10.13 16.93 -5.43
N GLU A 464 10.95 17.98 -5.41
CA GLU A 464 12.20 18.09 -4.67
C GLU A 464 13.18 16.90 -4.87
N PRO A 465 13.53 16.57 -6.13
CA PRO A 465 14.26 15.33 -6.46
C PRO A 465 15.65 15.20 -5.80
N LEU A 466 16.22 16.31 -5.35
CA LEU A 466 17.59 16.40 -4.82
C LEU A 466 17.67 16.85 -3.35
N ALA A 467 16.53 17.05 -2.67
CA ALA A 467 16.51 17.62 -1.31
C ALA A 467 17.07 16.67 -0.23
N ALA A 468 16.95 15.35 -0.45
CA ALA A 468 17.42 14.33 0.49
C ALA A 468 18.89 13.91 0.29
N LEU A 469 19.65 14.64 -0.54
CA LEU A 469 21.03 14.29 -0.92
C LEU A 469 22.04 15.20 -0.25
N ASP A 470 23.16 14.61 0.18
CA ASP A 470 24.34 15.38 0.61
C ASP A 470 24.90 16.20 -0.56
N VAL A 471 25.59 17.30 -0.23
CA VAL A 471 26.03 18.32 -1.20
C VAL A 471 26.81 17.75 -2.39
N ASP A 472 27.81 16.88 -2.14
CA ASP A 472 28.64 16.31 -3.21
C ASP A 472 27.83 15.41 -4.14
N VAL A 473 26.97 14.57 -3.57
CA VAL A 473 26.08 13.66 -4.31
C VAL A 473 25.04 14.45 -5.11
N LYS A 474 24.60 15.60 -4.59
CA LYS A 474 23.66 16.51 -5.26
C LYS A 474 24.25 17.04 -6.55
N VAL A 475 25.52 17.46 -6.57
CA VAL A 475 26.20 17.98 -7.78
C VAL A 475 26.27 16.91 -8.88
N GLU A 476 26.72 15.70 -8.55
CA GLU A 476 26.81 14.59 -9.51
C GLU A 476 25.43 14.20 -10.04
N THR A 477 24.46 14.05 -9.13
CA THR A 477 23.08 13.66 -9.50
C THR A 477 22.40 14.73 -10.36
N ARG A 478 22.64 16.02 -10.09
CA ARG A 478 22.11 17.14 -10.90
C ARG A 478 22.61 17.07 -12.34
N ARG A 479 23.88 16.73 -12.57
CA ARG A 479 24.44 16.56 -13.93
C ARG A 479 23.76 15.41 -14.67
N VAL A 480 23.58 14.27 -13.99
CA VAL A 480 22.87 13.11 -14.57
C VAL A 480 21.42 13.46 -14.88
N LEU A 481 20.76 14.19 -13.98
CA LEU A 481 19.39 14.66 -14.16
C LEU A 481 19.28 15.62 -15.36
N ALA A 482 20.15 16.61 -15.48
CA ALA A 482 20.17 17.54 -16.62
C ALA A 482 20.24 16.79 -17.96
N GLN A 483 21.13 15.80 -18.06
CA GLN A 483 21.24 14.95 -19.24
C GLN A 483 19.99 14.11 -19.48
N ALA A 484 19.37 13.58 -18.42
CA ALA A 484 18.18 12.76 -18.52
C ALA A 484 16.90 13.55 -18.81
N LEU A 485 16.88 14.86 -18.58
CA LEU A 485 15.76 15.76 -18.87
C LEU A 485 15.89 16.47 -20.23
N ALA A 486 17.06 16.42 -20.86
CA ALA A 486 17.29 17.05 -22.16
C ALA A 486 16.27 16.56 -23.21
N GLY A 487 15.52 17.50 -23.79
CA GLY A 487 14.48 17.24 -24.78
C GLY A 487 13.16 16.65 -24.24
N ARG A 488 13.02 16.48 -22.92
CA ARG A 488 11.82 15.94 -22.28
C ARG A 488 10.98 17.06 -21.68
N SER A 489 9.66 16.86 -21.65
CA SER A 489 8.75 17.72 -20.90
C SER A 489 8.84 17.39 -19.42
N ALA A 490 9.32 18.32 -18.60
CA ALA A 490 9.41 18.13 -17.16
C ALA A 490 8.98 19.37 -16.37
N VAL A 491 8.39 19.16 -15.21
CA VAL A 491 8.17 20.22 -14.20
C VAL A 491 8.86 19.79 -12.91
N ILE A 492 9.73 20.65 -12.39
CA ILE A 492 10.48 20.41 -11.15
C ILE A 492 10.06 21.41 -10.08
N ILE A 493 9.64 20.91 -8.92
CA ILE A 493 9.53 21.70 -7.70
C ILE A 493 10.87 21.61 -6.99
N THR A 494 11.47 22.75 -6.69
CA THR A 494 12.72 22.84 -5.91
C THR A 494 12.77 24.15 -5.14
N HIS A 495 13.50 24.14 -4.03
CA HIS A 495 13.83 25.33 -3.25
C HIS A 495 15.30 25.75 -3.42
N ASP A 496 16.07 25.05 -4.27
CA ASP A 496 17.47 25.37 -4.53
C ASP A 496 17.60 26.11 -5.87
N ALA A 497 18.15 27.32 -5.82
CA ALA A 497 18.40 28.15 -7.00
C ALA A 497 19.33 27.44 -8.01
N ALA A 498 20.35 26.71 -7.55
CA ALA A 498 21.27 25.99 -8.45
C ALA A 498 20.57 24.87 -9.23
N ASP A 499 19.52 24.26 -8.66
CA ASP A 499 18.70 23.29 -9.37
C ASP A 499 17.90 23.98 -10.49
N VAL A 500 17.37 25.18 -10.22
CA VAL A 500 16.63 25.96 -11.23
C VAL A 500 17.54 26.36 -12.38
N THR A 501 18.70 26.96 -12.09
CA THR A 501 19.65 27.46 -13.09
C THR A 501 20.15 26.35 -14.02
N VAL A 502 20.46 25.17 -13.49
CA VAL A 502 21.07 24.09 -14.26
C VAL A 502 20.03 23.24 -14.99
N LEU A 503 18.82 23.09 -14.42
CA LEU A 503 17.83 22.13 -14.94
C LEU A 503 16.70 22.77 -15.73
N ALA A 504 16.32 24.03 -15.45
CA ALA A 504 15.11 24.62 -15.99
C ALA A 504 15.38 25.75 -16.99
N THR A 505 14.51 25.86 -17.99
CA THR A 505 14.50 26.96 -18.98
C THR A 505 13.43 28.00 -18.67
N THR A 506 12.39 27.60 -17.93
CA THR A 506 11.26 28.45 -17.57
C THR A 506 11.01 28.34 -16.08
N LEU A 507 10.66 29.46 -15.45
CA LEU A 507 10.31 29.57 -14.05
C LEU A 507 8.84 29.96 -13.91
N VAL A 508 8.15 29.23 -13.04
CA VAL A 508 6.77 29.50 -12.63
C VAL A 508 6.77 29.76 -11.13
N HIS A 509 6.29 30.93 -10.72
CA HIS A 509 6.03 31.24 -9.34
C HIS A 509 4.55 31.01 -9.02
N ILE A 510 4.27 30.12 -8.08
CA ILE A 510 2.93 29.89 -7.54
C ILE A 510 2.79 30.62 -6.21
N ASP A 511 1.73 31.42 -6.11
CA ASP A 511 1.34 32.09 -4.88
C ASP A 511 -0.14 31.83 -4.58
N SER A 512 -0.41 31.38 -3.36
CA SER A 512 -1.75 31.18 -2.83
C SER A 512 -2.69 30.41 -3.76
N GLY A 513 -2.18 29.35 -4.40
CA GLY A 513 -2.96 28.49 -5.30
C GLY A 513 -3.19 29.03 -6.71
N SER A 514 -2.52 30.11 -7.09
CA SER A 514 -2.59 30.75 -8.41
C SER A 514 -1.21 30.97 -9.02
N VAL A 515 -1.15 31.14 -10.35
CA VAL A 515 0.10 31.43 -11.06
C VAL A 515 0.39 32.93 -10.98
N ALA A 516 1.39 33.31 -10.19
CA ALA A 516 1.78 34.70 -10.00
C ALA A 516 2.69 35.20 -11.13
N THR A 517 3.61 34.37 -11.62
CA THR A 517 4.59 34.77 -12.65
C THR A 517 5.04 33.56 -13.46
N VAL A 518 5.20 33.75 -14.77
CA VAL A 518 5.82 32.77 -15.68
C VAL A 518 6.82 33.50 -16.57
N ALA A 519 8.11 33.15 -16.50
CA ALA A 519 9.16 33.78 -17.30
C ALA A 519 10.26 32.78 -17.66
N PRO A 520 11.02 32.98 -18.76
CA PRO A 520 12.29 32.31 -18.95
C PRO A 520 13.23 32.56 -17.76
N VAL A 521 14.01 31.54 -17.36
CA VAL A 521 14.91 31.65 -16.20
C VAL A 521 15.90 32.81 -16.39
N GLU A 522 16.47 32.96 -17.58
CA GLU A 522 17.43 34.04 -17.91
C GLU A 522 16.83 35.45 -17.81
N GLN A 523 15.51 35.59 -17.92
CA GLN A 523 14.83 36.89 -17.94
C GLN A 523 14.18 37.26 -16.59
N ILE A 524 14.28 36.39 -15.57
CA ILE A 524 13.57 36.61 -14.31
C ILE A 524 14.12 37.83 -13.55
N GLY A 525 15.43 38.02 -13.53
CA GLY A 525 16.07 39.17 -12.86
C GLY A 525 15.66 40.52 -13.47
N GLN A 526 15.62 40.59 -14.80
CA GLN A 526 15.14 41.79 -15.50
C GLN A 526 13.66 42.04 -15.20
N ARG A 527 12.83 41.00 -15.22
CA ARG A 527 11.39 41.13 -14.96
C ARG A 527 11.07 41.60 -13.54
N ILE A 528 11.80 41.12 -12.54
CA ILE A 528 11.69 41.59 -11.15
C ILE A 528 12.03 43.09 -11.08
N SER A 529 13.10 43.49 -11.77
CA SER A 529 13.57 44.89 -11.78
C SER A 529 12.57 45.83 -12.48
N ASP A 530 12.02 45.40 -13.63
CA ASP A 530 11.10 46.21 -14.44
C ASP A 530 9.71 46.36 -13.81
N ALA A 531 9.22 45.32 -13.12
CA ALA A 531 7.87 45.31 -12.54
C ALA A 531 7.79 46.01 -11.16
N GLY A 532 8.92 46.13 -10.46
CA GLY A 532 8.98 46.79 -9.15
C GLY A 532 8.24 46.03 -8.03
N PRO A 533 8.15 46.64 -6.83
CA PRO A 533 7.68 45.98 -5.61
C PRO A 533 6.20 45.57 -5.63
N ASP A 534 5.39 46.15 -6.53
CA ASP A 534 3.96 45.84 -6.67
C ASP A 534 3.71 44.53 -7.45
N MET A 535 4.76 43.89 -7.98
CA MET A 535 4.65 42.60 -8.65
C MET A 535 4.22 41.49 -7.68
N PRO A 536 3.20 40.67 -8.02
CA PRO A 536 2.81 39.52 -7.22
C PRO A 536 4.00 38.57 -6.97
N GLY A 537 4.32 38.35 -5.70
CA GLY A 537 5.44 37.49 -5.31
C GLY A 537 6.83 38.14 -5.36
N HIS A 538 6.93 39.45 -5.56
CA HIS A 538 8.21 40.17 -5.66
C HIS A 538 9.17 39.86 -4.50
N GLU A 539 8.71 39.95 -3.25
CA GLU A 539 9.52 39.67 -2.05
C GLU A 539 10.08 38.23 -2.03
N PHE A 540 9.27 37.26 -2.45
CA PHE A 540 9.71 35.87 -2.51
C PHE A 540 10.77 35.67 -3.59
N LEU A 541 10.54 36.22 -4.79
CA LEU A 541 11.46 36.12 -5.91
C LEU A 541 12.78 36.83 -5.64
N THR A 542 12.77 38.02 -5.03
CA THR A 542 14.00 38.72 -4.64
C THR A 542 14.79 37.95 -3.58
N SER A 543 14.13 37.40 -2.56
CA SER A 543 14.78 36.55 -1.56
C SER A 543 15.36 35.27 -2.18
N PHE A 544 14.64 34.63 -3.10
CA PHE A 544 15.09 33.43 -3.79
C PHE A 544 16.32 33.72 -4.65
N CYS A 545 16.27 34.80 -5.45
CA CYS A 545 17.41 35.32 -6.22
C CYS A 545 18.63 35.62 -5.33
N ALA A 546 18.42 36.28 -4.19
CA ALA A 546 19.50 36.71 -3.29
C ALA A 546 20.22 35.54 -2.59
N THR A 547 19.61 34.36 -2.56
CA THR A 547 20.19 33.15 -1.96
C THR A 547 21.22 32.48 -2.88
N ASP A 548 21.22 32.81 -4.18
CA ASP A 548 22.25 32.41 -5.13
C ASP A 548 23.49 33.30 -4.94
N ALA A 549 24.48 32.80 -4.18
CA ALA A 549 25.69 33.55 -3.81
C ALA A 549 26.54 34.01 -5.01
N GLU A 550 26.28 33.45 -6.21
CA GLU A 550 26.95 33.79 -7.47
C GLU A 550 26.10 34.70 -8.38
N GLY A 551 24.86 35.02 -8.02
CA GLY A 551 23.98 35.94 -8.76
C GLY A 551 23.52 35.43 -10.14
N ILE A 552 23.67 34.14 -10.43
CA ILE A 552 23.50 33.56 -11.78
C ILE A 552 22.04 33.60 -12.23
N MET A 553 21.08 33.42 -11.32
CA MET A 553 19.65 33.51 -11.66
C MET A 553 19.20 34.92 -12.08
N CYS A 554 19.83 35.99 -11.57
CA CYS A 554 19.25 37.33 -11.59
C CYS A 554 20.23 38.44 -12.06
N ILE A 555 21.40 38.07 -12.61
CA ILE A 555 22.37 38.97 -13.23
C ILE A 555 22.64 38.56 -14.69
N THR A 556 22.04 39.30 -15.62
CA THR A 556 22.77 39.84 -16.78
C THR A 556 22.48 41.33 -16.85
N THR A 557 23.15 42.09 -15.99
CA THR A 557 23.39 43.51 -16.23
C THR A 557 24.85 43.68 -16.66
N GLN A 558 25.06 43.67 -17.98
CA GLN A 558 26.00 44.60 -18.61
C GLN A 558 25.33 45.20 -19.83
#